data_AF-A0AAP3AQ41-F1
#
_entry.id   AF-A0AAP3AQ41-F1
#
_cell.length_a   1.000
_cell.length_b   1.000
_cell.length_c   1.000
_cell.angle_alpha   90.00
_cell.angle_beta   90.00
_cell.angle_gamma   90.00
#
_symmetry.space_group_name_H-M   'P 1'
#
loop_
_entity.id
_entity.type
_entity.pdbx_description
1 polymer ?
#
loop_
_entity_poly.entity_id
_entity_poly.type
_entity_poly.pdbx_seq_one_letter_code
_entity_poly.pdbx_strand_id
1 'polypeptide(L)'
;MKVKIIFLLLFALLVSCQKSTEHKYSFYYWKSHFKLDEKEKEALQKASLDTLYIRFFDIDKEEQKVEILAPISGNAHLLDAEKQFVPTVFITNRAFFNISKEEIAQMAQVTFDNILRIQKSLGLKERAFAEIQIDCDWIETTREDFFLFLKELKKVSSKKVSSTLRLNQVKYKKKMGIPPVDKVYLMCYSTSSPLDNDGKNSILEVDLLKNYLASLDQYPIKNIDVALPIYSWGIVTNHVGKHKLINALNISDLSNDKFKKISDTEAVILEDGFYFGYFLNKGFIVRVEEISEEQLTEVKTFLDQKLKHYHIIYYHLDSQFIKNRKL
;
A
#
# COMPACT_ATOMS: atom_id res chain seq x y z
N MET A 1 25.09 -37.12 32.37
CA MET A 1 24.38 -35.84 32.12
C MET A 1 24.78 -35.14 30.82
N LYS A 2 26.07 -35.04 30.47
CA LYS A 2 26.54 -34.33 29.25
C LYS A 2 25.92 -34.86 27.93
N VAL A 3 25.75 -36.17 27.77
CA VAL A 3 25.20 -36.78 26.54
C VAL A 3 23.71 -36.46 26.33
N LYS A 4 22.92 -36.33 27.41
CA LYS A 4 21.50 -35.95 27.31
C LYS A 4 21.31 -34.48 26.91
N ILE A 5 22.23 -33.59 27.32
CA ILE A 5 22.21 -32.16 26.96
C ILE A 5 22.55 -31.98 25.48
N ILE A 6 23.51 -32.75 24.95
CA ILE A 6 23.86 -32.72 23.52
C ILE A 6 22.70 -33.23 22.65
N PHE A 7 21.98 -34.26 23.10
CA PHE A 7 20.80 -34.76 22.39
C PHE A 7 19.62 -33.77 22.42
N LEU A 8 19.45 -33.02 23.51
CA LEU A 8 18.45 -31.95 23.62
C LEU A 8 18.78 -30.76 22.69
N LEU A 9 20.06 -30.39 22.59
CA LEU A 9 20.55 -29.36 21.66
C LEU A 9 20.42 -29.78 20.19
N LEU A 10 20.69 -31.05 19.86
CA LEU A 10 20.48 -31.57 18.50
C LEU A 10 18.99 -31.64 18.12
N PHE A 11 18.09 -31.94 19.07
CA PHE A 11 16.66 -31.93 18.82
C PHE A 11 16.11 -30.51 18.65
N ALA A 12 16.65 -29.52 19.38
CA ALA A 12 16.29 -28.11 19.20
C ALA A 12 16.72 -27.55 17.83
N LEU A 13 17.85 -28.03 17.27
CA LEU A 13 18.30 -27.65 15.93
C LEU A 13 17.42 -28.23 14.81
N LEU A 14 16.72 -29.36 15.03
CA LEU A 14 15.80 -29.96 14.05
C LEU A 14 14.40 -29.30 14.02
N VAL A 15 14.02 -28.57 15.08
CA VAL A 15 12.74 -27.82 15.13
C VAL A 15 12.89 -26.38 14.66
N SER A 16 14.13 -25.89 14.45
CA SER A 16 14.40 -24.52 13.96
C SER A 16 14.28 -24.37 12.44
N CYS A 17 13.80 -25.37 11.71
CA CYS A 17 13.32 -25.19 10.35
C CYS A 17 11.93 -24.53 10.42
N GLN A 18 11.91 -23.19 10.60
CA GLN A 18 10.72 -22.42 10.24
C GLN A 18 10.50 -22.64 8.75
N LYS A 19 9.51 -23.48 8.39
CA LYS A 19 8.95 -23.46 7.05
C LYS A 19 8.47 -22.04 6.82
N SER A 20 9.17 -21.30 5.97
CA SER A 20 8.65 -20.06 5.42
C SER A 20 7.32 -20.40 4.76
N THR A 21 6.24 -19.86 5.30
CA THR A 21 4.93 -19.95 4.67
C THR A 21 5.02 -19.15 3.38
N GLU A 22 4.94 -19.83 2.24
CA GLU A 22 4.98 -19.13 0.96
C GLU A 22 3.60 -18.51 0.69
N HIS A 23 3.54 -17.19 0.73
CA HIS A 23 2.31 -16.45 0.46
C HIS A 23 2.21 -16.15 -1.03
N LYS A 24 1.06 -16.45 -1.62
CA LYS A 24 0.77 -15.95 -2.96
C LYS A 24 0.74 -14.43 -2.95
N TYR A 25 1.21 -13.81 -4.03
CA TYR A 25 1.34 -12.36 -4.09
C TYR A 25 0.95 -11.75 -5.43
N SER A 26 0.61 -10.47 -5.38
CA SER A 26 0.46 -9.59 -6.53
C SER A 26 0.88 -8.16 -6.18
N PHE A 27 0.46 -7.19 -7.00
CA PHE A 27 0.82 -5.79 -6.88
C PHE A 27 -0.36 -4.84 -6.97
N TYR A 28 -0.20 -3.69 -6.31
CA TYR A 28 -0.92 -2.47 -6.65
C TYR A 28 -0.26 -1.76 -7.84
N TYR A 29 -1.07 -1.22 -8.75
CA TYR A 29 -0.65 -0.27 -9.78
C TYR A 29 -1.29 1.09 -9.48
N TRP A 30 -0.49 2.01 -8.93
CA TRP A 30 -0.95 3.29 -8.40
C TRP A 30 -0.31 4.46 -9.15
N LYS A 31 -0.46 4.48 -10.48
CA LYS A 31 0.03 5.53 -11.38
C LYS A 31 -1.13 6.13 -12.17
N SER A 32 -1.04 7.41 -12.55
CA SER A 32 -2.07 8.13 -13.31
C SER A 32 -2.11 7.78 -14.81
N HIS A 33 -1.07 7.12 -15.31
CA HIS A 33 -0.99 6.62 -16.68
C HIS A 33 -0.64 5.13 -16.64
N PHE A 34 -1.49 4.30 -17.24
CA PHE A 34 -1.28 2.87 -17.37
C PHE A 34 -0.32 2.57 -18.52
N LYS A 35 0.90 2.18 -18.16
CA LYS A 35 1.93 1.71 -19.07
C LYS A 35 2.92 0.88 -18.27
N LEU A 36 2.97 -0.42 -18.57
CA LEU A 36 3.97 -1.32 -17.99
C LEU A 36 5.24 -1.29 -18.84
N ASP A 37 6.37 -1.06 -18.20
CA ASP A 37 7.69 -1.35 -18.79
C ASP A 37 8.00 -2.86 -18.77
N GLU A 38 9.09 -3.27 -19.42
CA GLU A 38 9.44 -4.69 -19.52
C GLU A 38 9.71 -5.33 -18.16
N LYS A 39 10.28 -4.59 -17.20
CA LYS A 39 10.54 -5.14 -15.85
C LYS A 39 9.26 -5.31 -15.06
N GLU A 40 8.32 -4.36 -15.18
CA GLU A 40 7.00 -4.45 -14.56
C GLU A 40 6.19 -5.60 -15.15
N LYS A 41 6.27 -5.83 -16.47
CA LYS A 41 5.66 -7.00 -17.12
C LYS A 41 6.26 -8.30 -16.61
N GLU A 42 7.58 -8.42 -16.58
CA GLU A 42 8.27 -9.61 -16.06
C GLU A 42 7.91 -9.88 -14.59
N ALA A 43 7.85 -8.83 -13.76
CA ALA A 43 7.46 -8.95 -12.36
C ALA A 43 6.02 -9.43 -12.20
N LEU A 44 5.10 -8.91 -13.02
CA LEU A 44 3.70 -9.32 -13.02
C LEU A 44 3.50 -10.74 -13.57
N GLN A 45 4.31 -11.18 -14.51
CA GLN A 45 4.31 -12.56 -15.01
C GLN A 45 4.79 -13.56 -13.96
N LYS A 46 5.80 -13.18 -13.16
CA LYS A 46 6.33 -13.99 -12.05
C LYS A 46 5.42 -14.03 -10.83
N ALA A 47 4.50 -13.05 -10.69
CA ALA A 47 3.56 -13.01 -9.58
C ALA A 47 2.72 -14.29 -9.52
N SER A 48 2.61 -14.85 -8.31
CA SER A 48 1.87 -16.10 -8.06
C SER A 48 0.34 -15.93 -8.07
N LEU A 49 -0.14 -14.68 -8.15
CA LEU A 49 -1.53 -14.34 -8.42
C LEU A 49 -1.67 -13.63 -9.77
N ASP A 50 -2.70 -14.01 -10.51
CA ASP A 50 -3.03 -13.43 -11.81
C ASP A 50 -3.91 -12.18 -11.71
N THR A 51 -3.80 -11.39 -10.64
CA THR A 51 -4.71 -10.25 -10.38
C THR A 51 -3.94 -8.96 -10.13
N LEU A 52 -4.08 -7.96 -10.99
CA LEU A 52 -3.50 -6.62 -10.76
C LEU A 52 -4.53 -5.67 -10.12
N TYR A 53 -4.15 -5.00 -9.03
CA TYR A 53 -5.01 -4.02 -8.36
C TYR A 53 -4.73 -2.62 -8.92
N ILE A 54 -5.63 -2.06 -9.72
CA ILE A 54 -5.35 -0.85 -10.49
C ILE A 54 -6.13 0.31 -9.90
N ARG A 55 -5.43 1.38 -9.49
CA ARG A 55 -6.09 2.61 -9.05
C ARG A 55 -6.71 3.34 -10.24
N PHE A 56 -8.03 3.34 -10.31
CA PHE A 56 -8.77 3.94 -11.42
C PHE A 56 -8.91 5.45 -11.28
N PHE A 57 -9.29 5.95 -10.10
CA PHE A 57 -9.47 7.37 -9.82
C PHE A 57 -9.58 7.60 -8.31
N ASP A 58 -9.60 8.87 -7.93
CA ASP A 58 -9.89 9.29 -6.57
C ASP A 58 -11.25 9.99 -6.50
N ILE A 59 -11.85 9.98 -5.32
CA ILE A 59 -13.05 10.75 -4.99
C ILE A 59 -12.70 11.69 -3.85
N ASP A 60 -13.01 12.97 -4.04
CA ASP A 60 -12.89 14.00 -3.01
C ASP A 60 -14.12 14.89 -3.01
N LYS A 61 -14.23 15.78 -2.03
CA LYS A 61 -15.26 16.82 -1.98
C LYS A 61 -14.62 18.19 -1.90
N GLU A 62 -14.84 18.98 -2.94
CA GLU A 62 -14.41 20.37 -3.06
C GLU A 62 -15.67 21.24 -3.23
N GLU A 63 -15.72 22.38 -2.51
CA GLU A 63 -16.88 23.30 -2.55
C GLU A 63 -18.26 22.64 -2.36
N GLN A 64 -18.35 21.66 -1.45
CA GLN A 64 -19.55 20.85 -1.18
C GLN A 64 -19.98 19.89 -2.29
N LYS A 65 -19.18 19.73 -3.35
CA LYS A 65 -19.48 18.82 -4.45
C LYS A 65 -18.50 17.65 -4.48
N VAL A 66 -19.04 16.44 -4.61
CA VAL A 66 -18.23 15.24 -4.82
C VAL A 66 -17.65 15.26 -6.24
N GLU A 67 -16.33 15.10 -6.34
CA GLU A 67 -15.60 15.16 -7.60
C GLU A 67 -14.78 13.89 -7.85
N ILE A 68 -14.68 13.51 -9.12
CA ILE A 68 -13.80 12.44 -9.59
C ILE A 68 -12.47 13.05 -9.99
N LEU A 69 -11.42 12.71 -9.26
CA LEU A 69 -10.09 13.27 -9.44
C LEU A 69 -9.12 12.27 -10.06
N ALA A 70 -8.16 12.83 -10.80
CA ALA A 70 -7.03 12.12 -11.38
C ALA A 70 -7.40 10.78 -12.05
N PRO A 71 -8.38 10.68 -12.96
CA PRO A 71 -8.70 9.40 -13.59
C PRO A 71 -7.48 8.83 -14.34
N ILE A 72 -7.24 7.53 -14.20
CA ILE A 72 -6.16 6.84 -14.89
C ILE A 72 -6.39 6.90 -16.40
N SER A 73 -5.32 7.18 -17.13
CA SER A 73 -5.27 7.19 -18.60
C SER A 73 -4.39 6.06 -19.12
N GLY A 74 -4.31 5.89 -20.45
CA GLY A 74 -3.42 4.90 -21.07
C GLY A 74 -4.16 3.74 -21.70
N ASN A 75 -3.45 2.65 -21.95
CA ASN A 75 -4.00 1.48 -22.64
C ASN A 75 -3.55 0.20 -21.93
N ALA A 76 -4.51 -0.50 -21.33
CA ALA A 76 -4.31 -1.77 -20.63
C ALA A 76 -4.71 -2.98 -21.49
N HIS A 77 -5.00 -2.81 -22.78
CA HIS A 77 -5.25 -3.94 -23.70
C HIS A 77 -4.04 -4.89 -23.79
N LEU A 78 -2.83 -4.39 -23.50
CA LEU A 78 -1.60 -5.17 -23.43
C LEU A 78 -1.40 -5.91 -22.11
N LEU A 79 -2.29 -5.73 -21.13
CA LEU A 79 -2.34 -6.65 -19.99
C LEU A 79 -2.57 -8.05 -20.56
N ASP A 80 -1.79 -9.04 -20.14
CA ASP A 80 -1.94 -10.41 -20.64
C ASP A 80 -3.40 -10.89 -20.47
N ALA A 81 -3.95 -11.59 -21.47
CA ALA A 81 -5.37 -11.98 -21.51
C ALA A 81 -5.80 -12.81 -20.29
N GLU A 82 -4.86 -13.57 -19.74
CA GLU A 82 -5.08 -14.41 -18.56
C GLU A 82 -5.09 -13.61 -17.25
N LYS A 83 -4.53 -12.39 -17.23
CA LYS A 83 -4.45 -11.55 -16.03
C LYS A 83 -5.78 -10.82 -15.80
N GLN A 84 -6.31 -11.01 -14.59
CA GLN A 84 -7.46 -10.32 -14.03
C GLN A 84 -7.04 -8.95 -13.46
N PHE A 85 -8.02 -8.07 -13.26
CA PHE A 85 -7.81 -6.82 -12.57
C PHE A 85 -8.91 -6.55 -11.53
N VAL A 86 -8.55 -5.78 -10.50
CA VAL A 86 -9.48 -5.24 -9.52
C VAL A 86 -9.43 -3.71 -9.61
N PRO A 87 -10.49 -3.04 -10.08
CA PRO A 87 -10.57 -1.59 -10.02
C PRO A 87 -10.53 -1.14 -8.56
N THR A 88 -9.60 -0.25 -8.27
CA THR A 88 -9.40 0.35 -6.94
C THR A 88 -9.72 1.83 -7.00
N VAL A 89 -10.52 2.34 -6.06
CA VAL A 89 -10.90 3.75 -5.99
C VAL A 89 -10.51 4.28 -4.61
N PHE A 90 -9.74 5.36 -4.58
CA PHE A 90 -9.43 6.04 -3.32
C PHE A 90 -10.48 7.10 -3.01
N ILE A 91 -10.88 7.20 -1.74
CA ILE A 91 -11.87 8.17 -1.29
C ILE A 91 -11.34 8.89 -0.07
N THR A 92 -11.34 10.22 -0.12
CA THR A 92 -10.93 11.03 1.04
C THR A 92 -12.03 11.03 2.10
N ASN A 93 -11.66 11.30 3.35
CA ASN A 93 -12.66 11.56 4.41
C ASN A 93 -13.55 12.78 4.12
N ARG A 94 -13.03 13.78 3.38
CA ARG A 94 -13.79 14.97 3.02
C ARG A 94 -15.01 14.65 2.18
N ALA A 95 -14.93 13.61 1.34
CA ALA A 95 -16.07 13.12 0.56
C ALA A 95 -17.31 12.84 1.42
N PHE A 96 -17.12 12.46 2.68
CA PHE A 96 -18.19 12.09 3.62
C PHE A 96 -18.60 13.21 4.58
N PHE A 97 -17.92 14.36 4.59
CA PHE A 97 -18.30 15.44 5.50
C PHE A 97 -19.61 16.10 5.05
N ASN A 98 -20.60 16.16 5.95
CA ASN A 98 -21.92 16.75 5.71
C ASN A 98 -22.58 16.22 4.43
N ILE A 99 -22.49 14.90 4.19
CA ILE A 99 -23.14 14.24 3.06
C ILE A 99 -24.48 13.63 3.53
N SER A 100 -25.53 13.77 2.72
CA SER A 100 -26.82 13.13 2.94
C SER A 100 -26.82 11.68 2.47
N LYS A 101 -27.82 10.90 2.89
CA LYS A 101 -27.96 9.50 2.47
C LYS A 101 -28.24 9.39 0.96
N GLU A 102 -29.00 10.34 0.44
CA GLU A 102 -29.31 10.46 -0.98
C GLU A 102 -28.05 10.74 -1.81
N GLU A 103 -27.19 11.67 -1.33
CA GLU A 103 -25.90 11.94 -1.95
C GLU A 103 -24.96 10.73 -1.88
N ILE A 104 -24.96 9.96 -0.79
CA ILE A 104 -24.18 8.71 -0.68
C ILE A 104 -24.63 7.70 -1.74
N ALA A 105 -25.94 7.50 -1.91
CA ALA A 105 -26.48 6.59 -2.92
C ALA A 105 -26.12 7.06 -4.35
N GLN A 106 -26.20 8.37 -4.61
CA GLN A 106 -25.76 8.95 -5.87
C GLN A 106 -24.25 8.76 -6.09
N MET A 107 -23.44 8.98 -5.06
CA MET A 107 -21.98 8.79 -5.12
C MET A 107 -21.63 7.34 -5.46
N ALA A 108 -22.34 6.35 -4.89
CA ALA A 108 -22.15 4.94 -5.22
C ALA A 108 -22.44 4.65 -6.70
N GLN A 109 -23.54 5.17 -7.26
CA GLN A 109 -23.87 5.01 -8.67
C GLN A 109 -22.81 5.66 -9.57
N VAL A 110 -22.45 6.92 -9.29
CA VAL A 110 -21.43 7.66 -10.04
C VAL A 110 -20.08 6.95 -9.99
N THR A 111 -19.71 6.38 -8.84
CA THR A 111 -18.48 5.59 -8.70
C THR A 111 -18.49 4.40 -9.66
N PHE A 112 -19.57 3.62 -9.66
CA PHE A 112 -19.65 2.44 -10.51
C PHE A 112 -19.68 2.79 -12.01
N ASP A 113 -20.44 3.82 -12.41
CA ASP A 113 -20.48 4.30 -13.79
C ASP A 113 -19.09 4.76 -14.27
N ASN A 114 -18.33 5.43 -13.40
CA ASN A 114 -16.96 5.85 -13.69
C ASN A 114 -16.00 4.68 -13.81
N ILE A 115 -16.14 3.64 -12.99
CA ILE A 115 -15.37 2.40 -13.13
C ILE A 115 -15.58 1.78 -14.52
N LEU A 116 -16.84 1.64 -14.96
CA LEU A 116 -17.16 1.09 -16.28
C LEU A 116 -16.65 1.98 -17.43
N ARG A 117 -16.74 3.31 -17.27
CA ARG A 117 -16.20 4.27 -18.24
C ARG A 117 -14.68 4.12 -18.39
N ILE A 118 -13.96 4.04 -17.28
CA ILE A 118 -12.49 3.92 -17.27
C ILE A 118 -12.06 2.53 -17.76
N GLN A 119 -12.75 1.47 -17.36
CA GLN A 119 -12.53 0.13 -17.91
C GLN A 119 -12.61 0.15 -19.44
N LYS A 120 -13.63 0.82 -20.00
CA LYS A 120 -13.77 0.98 -21.45
C LYS A 120 -12.62 1.80 -22.05
N SER A 121 -12.24 2.92 -21.45
CA SER A 121 -11.16 3.79 -21.98
C SER A 121 -9.78 3.11 -21.94
N LEU A 122 -9.56 2.22 -20.97
CA LEU A 122 -8.33 1.42 -20.87
C LEU A 122 -8.29 0.24 -21.86
N GLY A 123 -9.35 0.02 -22.66
CA GLY A 123 -9.43 -1.13 -23.58
C GLY A 123 -9.75 -2.46 -22.90
N LEU A 124 -10.31 -2.43 -21.68
CA LEU A 124 -10.64 -3.62 -20.88
C LEU A 124 -12.13 -3.99 -20.93
N LYS A 125 -12.89 -3.45 -21.89
CA LYS A 125 -14.35 -3.57 -21.96
C LYS A 125 -14.85 -5.02 -21.94
N GLU A 126 -14.16 -5.91 -22.64
CA GLU A 126 -14.54 -7.33 -22.74
C GLU A 126 -14.06 -8.16 -21.52
N ARG A 127 -13.33 -7.55 -20.59
CA ARG A 127 -12.83 -8.22 -19.39
C ARG A 127 -13.72 -7.94 -18.19
N ALA A 128 -14.38 -8.98 -17.68
CA ALA A 128 -15.13 -8.86 -16.44
C ALA A 128 -14.19 -8.74 -15.22
N PHE A 129 -14.59 -7.92 -14.25
CA PHE A 129 -14.03 -7.92 -12.90
C PHE A 129 -15.10 -8.37 -11.89
N ALA A 130 -14.68 -9.11 -10.87
CA ALA A 130 -15.56 -9.68 -9.85
C ALA A 130 -15.62 -8.85 -8.55
N GLU A 131 -14.60 -8.01 -8.33
CA GLU A 131 -14.38 -7.24 -7.10
C GLU A 131 -14.11 -5.78 -7.44
N ILE A 132 -14.62 -4.86 -6.62
CA ILE A 132 -14.24 -3.44 -6.58
C ILE A 132 -13.60 -3.22 -5.20
N GLN A 133 -12.40 -2.65 -5.18
CA GLN A 133 -11.75 -2.28 -3.93
C GLN A 133 -11.89 -0.77 -3.68
N ILE A 134 -12.25 -0.42 -2.45
CA ILE A 134 -12.31 0.98 -2.00
C ILE A 134 -11.22 1.22 -0.98
N ASP A 135 -10.33 2.17 -1.29
CA ASP A 135 -9.30 2.64 -0.38
C ASP A 135 -9.80 3.89 0.34
N CYS A 136 -9.99 3.80 1.66
CA CYS A 136 -10.46 4.91 2.47
C CYS A 136 -9.92 4.80 3.89
N ASP A 137 -9.21 5.83 4.33
CA ASP A 137 -8.71 5.92 5.70
C ASP A 137 -9.78 6.48 6.63
N TRP A 138 -10.95 5.81 6.66
CA TRP A 138 -12.10 6.29 7.41
C TRP A 138 -11.74 6.53 8.88
N ILE A 139 -12.37 7.54 9.45
CA ILE A 139 -12.22 7.94 10.85
C ILE A 139 -13.55 7.78 11.56
N GLU A 140 -13.54 7.94 12.88
CA GLU A 140 -14.75 7.82 13.72
C GLU A 140 -15.92 8.66 13.20
N THR A 141 -15.66 9.88 12.74
CA THR A 141 -16.70 10.82 12.29
C THR A 141 -17.26 10.51 10.90
N THR A 142 -16.56 9.73 10.07
CA THR A 142 -16.99 9.40 8.69
C THR A 142 -17.37 7.93 8.52
N ARG A 143 -17.16 7.10 9.54
CA ARG A 143 -17.31 5.63 9.43
C ARG A 143 -18.71 5.19 9.00
N GLU A 144 -19.76 5.82 9.53
CA GLU A 144 -21.14 5.40 9.24
C GLU A 144 -21.51 5.72 7.78
N ASP A 145 -21.12 6.90 7.29
CA ASP A 145 -21.36 7.32 5.91
C ASP A 145 -20.54 6.50 4.91
N PHE A 146 -19.28 6.23 5.25
CA PHE A 146 -18.44 5.31 4.47
C PHE A 146 -19.03 3.90 4.42
N PHE A 147 -19.53 3.37 5.54
CA PHE A 147 -20.14 2.04 5.59
C PHE A 147 -21.45 1.97 4.80
N LEU A 148 -22.24 3.04 4.81
CA LEU A 148 -23.42 3.16 3.96
C LEU A 148 -23.03 3.17 2.48
N PHE A 149 -21.99 3.93 2.11
CA PHE A 149 -21.46 3.95 0.74
C PHE A 149 -21.04 2.56 0.26
N LEU A 150 -20.32 1.78 1.08
CA LEU A 150 -19.90 0.41 0.70
C LEU A 150 -21.11 -0.50 0.43
N LYS A 151 -22.20 -0.36 1.21
CA LYS A 151 -23.44 -1.12 1.01
C LYS A 151 -24.15 -0.71 -0.28
N GLU A 152 -24.30 0.59 -0.53
CA GLU A 152 -24.92 1.10 -1.76
C GLU A 152 -24.10 0.72 -2.99
N LEU A 153 -22.76 0.81 -2.92
CA LEU A 153 -21.88 0.38 -4.01
C LEU A 153 -22.04 -1.10 -4.32
N LYS A 154 -22.11 -1.96 -3.30
CA LYS A 154 -22.36 -3.41 -3.47
C LYS A 154 -23.68 -3.67 -4.17
N LYS A 155 -24.72 -2.91 -3.82
CA LYS A 155 -26.07 -3.00 -4.41
C LYS A 155 -26.09 -2.57 -5.88
N VAL A 156 -25.58 -1.37 -6.21
CA VAL A 156 -25.63 -0.83 -7.59
C VAL A 156 -24.71 -1.59 -8.54
N SER A 157 -23.57 -2.08 -8.07
CA SER A 157 -22.60 -2.80 -8.91
C SER A 157 -22.93 -4.28 -9.07
N SER A 158 -23.64 -4.88 -8.09
CA SER A 158 -23.78 -6.34 -7.96
C SER A 158 -22.43 -7.08 -7.96
N LYS A 159 -21.35 -6.41 -7.56
CA LYS A 159 -19.99 -6.96 -7.43
C LYS A 159 -19.64 -7.22 -5.97
N LYS A 160 -18.57 -7.97 -5.73
CA LYS A 160 -17.93 -7.98 -4.42
C LYS A 160 -17.33 -6.58 -4.18
N VAL A 161 -17.54 -6.04 -2.99
CA VAL A 161 -16.90 -4.79 -2.55
C VAL A 161 -15.97 -5.15 -1.40
N SER A 162 -14.72 -4.74 -1.51
CA SER A 162 -13.71 -4.86 -0.46
C SER A 162 -13.22 -3.47 -0.06
N SER A 163 -12.64 -3.37 1.13
CA SER A 163 -12.01 -2.12 1.59
C SER A 163 -10.58 -2.33 2.03
N THR A 164 -9.76 -1.29 1.93
CA THR A 164 -8.51 -1.26 2.71
C THR A 164 -8.83 -1.20 4.20
N LEU A 165 -7.85 -1.53 5.03
CA LEU A 165 -7.94 -1.51 6.49
C LEU A 165 -6.61 -1.05 7.06
N ARG A 166 -6.61 0.07 7.78
CA ARG A 166 -5.43 0.65 8.43
C ARG A 166 -5.17 0.04 9.80
N LEU A 167 -3.90 0.10 10.22
CA LEU A 167 -3.45 -0.42 11.51
C LEU A 167 -4.26 0.15 12.69
N ASN A 168 -4.56 1.45 12.67
CA ASN A 168 -5.33 2.12 13.72
C ASN A 168 -6.80 1.66 13.75
N GLN A 169 -7.39 1.35 12.59
CA GLN A 169 -8.74 0.80 12.46
C GLN A 169 -8.82 -0.63 13.04
N VAL A 170 -7.74 -1.41 12.96
CA VAL A 170 -7.62 -2.69 13.69
C VAL A 170 -7.54 -2.45 15.19
N LYS A 171 -6.56 -1.65 15.64
CA LYS A 171 -6.29 -1.41 17.07
C LYS A 171 -7.51 -0.85 17.80
N TYR A 172 -8.19 0.11 17.18
CA TYR A 172 -9.33 0.83 17.77
C TYR A 172 -10.67 0.41 17.14
N LYS A 173 -10.82 -0.87 16.75
CA LYS A 173 -12.03 -1.39 16.06
C LYS A 173 -13.37 -1.07 16.71
N LYS A 174 -13.42 -0.97 18.05
CA LYS A 174 -14.65 -0.58 18.79
C LYS A 174 -15.07 0.86 18.45
N LYS A 175 -14.10 1.74 18.25
CA LYS A 175 -14.28 3.16 17.94
C LYS A 175 -14.44 3.40 16.45
N MET A 176 -13.58 2.75 15.65
CA MET A 176 -13.57 2.91 14.18
C MET A 176 -14.67 2.12 13.47
N GLY A 177 -15.34 1.19 14.16
CA GLY A 177 -16.32 0.29 13.57
C GLY A 177 -15.68 -0.79 12.69
N ILE A 178 -16.52 -1.68 12.16
CA ILE A 178 -16.12 -2.76 11.26
C ILE A 178 -16.82 -2.53 9.92
N PRO A 179 -16.09 -2.41 8.80
CA PRO A 179 -16.70 -2.14 7.51
C PRO A 179 -17.60 -3.31 7.08
N PRO A 180 -18.77 -3.05 6.47
CA PRO A 180 -19.75 -4.07 6.09
C PRO A 180 -19.35 -4.79 4.78
N VAL A 181 -18.14 -5.35 4.74
CA VAL A 181 -17.56 -6.06 3.59
C VAL A 181 -17.11 -7.46 3.98
N ASP A 182 -17.06 -8.35 2.98
CA ASP A 182 -16.68 -9.75 3.20
C ASP A 182 -15.15 -9.95 3.21
N LYS A 183 -14.39 -8.97 2.68
CA LYS A 183 -12.93 -9.00 2.53
C LYS A 183 -12.33 -7.63 2.78
N VAL A 184 -11.18 -7.60 3.46
CA VAL A 184 -10.37 -6.39 3.68
C VAL A 184 -8.92 -6.60 3.29
N TYR A 185 -8.23 -5.49 2.98
CA TYR A 185 -6.81 -5.46 2.67
C TYR A 185 -6.08 -4.67 3.75
N LEU A 186 -5.36 -5.37 4.63
CA LEU A 186 -4.65 -4.80 5.76
C LEU A 186 -3.38 -4.08 5.28
N MET A 187 -3.38 -2.75 5.40
CA MET A 187 -2.30 -1.89 4.93
C MET A 187 -1.19 -1.85 5.97
N CYS A 188 -0.16 -2.67 5.76
CA CYS A 188 1.00 -2.80 6.66
C CYS A 188 2.12 -1.81 6.30
N TYR A 189 1.77 -0.54 6.09
CA TYR A 189 2.71 0.55 5.79
C TYR A 189 2.09 1.93 6.07
N SER A 190 2.91 2.98 5.92
CA SER A 190 2.60 4.38 6.26
C SER A 190 2.29 4.53 7.75
N THR A 191 3.20 4.05 8.59
CA THR A 191 3.05 3.99 10.05
C THR A 191 3.08 5.37 10.73
N SER A 192 3.72 6.36 10.10
CA SER A 192 3.75 7.77 10.51
C SER A 192 3.82 8.69 9.29
N SER A 193 3.81 10.02 9.49
CA SER A 193 4.03 10.96 8.40
C SER A 193 5.53 11.08 8.11
N PRO A 194 5.98 11.03 6.84
CA PRO A 194 7.39 11.26 6.49
C PRO A 194 7.89 12.67 6.82
N LEU A 195 6.97 13.59 7.08
CA LEU A 195 7.27 14.97 7.43
C LEU A 195 7.42 15.18 8.95
N ASP A 196 7.13 14.15 9.75
CA ASP A 196 7.35 14.20 11.19
C ASP A 196 8.86 14.00 11.48
N ASN A 197 9.39 14.84 12.38
CA ASN A 197 10.83 14.86 12.69
C ASN A 197 11.17 13.91 13.86
N ASP A 198 10.62 12.70 13.85
CA ASP A 198 10.82 11.70 14.91
C ASP A 198 12.00 10.74 14.64
N GLY A 199 12.65 10.89 13.47
CA GLY A 199 13.80 10.09 13.04
C GLY A 199 13.46 8.65 12.68
N LYS A 200 12.18 8.28 12.62
CA LYS A 200 11.74 6.92 12.30
C LYS A 200 11.45 6.76 10.81
N ASN A 201 11.55 5.52 10.33
CA ASN A 201 11.12 5.18 8.99
C ASN A 201 9.59 5.24 8.92
N SER A 202 9.09 6.25 8.21
CA SER A 202 7.65 6.51 8.14
C SER A 202 6.89 5.54 7.23
N ILE A 203 7.63 4.82 6.37
CA ILE A 203 7.06 3.76 5.52
C ILE A 203 6.64 2.57 6.38
N LEU A 204 7.50 2.10 7.30
CA LEU A 204 7.22 0.94 8.14
C LEU A 204 8.05 0.97 9.44
N GLU A 205 7.35 1.15 10.56
CA GLU A 205 7.85 0.88 11.91
C GLU A 205 7.28 -0.46 12.42
N VAL A 206 8.14 -1.49 12.46
CA VAL A 206 7.72 -2.87 12.79
C VAL A 206 7.13 -2.98 14.19
N ASP A 207 7.70 -2.32 15.19
CA ASP A 207 7.20 -2.38 16.57
C ASP A 207 5.82 -1.73 16.71
N LEU A 208 5.58 -0.61 16.02
CA LEU A 208 4.28 0.05 15.98
C LEU A 208 3.24 -0.85 15.32
N LEU A 209 3.59 -1.48 14.20
CA LEU A 209 2.75 -2.45 13.51
C LEU A 209 2.37 -3.61 14.43
N LYS A 210 3.36 -4.24 15.09
CA LYS A 210 3.12 -5.33 16.05
C LYS A 210 2.20 -4.91 17.19
N ASN A 211 2.40 -3.71 17.72
CA ASN A 211 1.56 -3.14 18.77
C ASN A 211 0.10 -2.97 18.30
N TYR A 212 -0.10 -2.42 17.10
CA TYR A 212 -1.43 -2.15 16.57
C TYR A 212 -2.18 -3.42 16.17
N LEU A 213 -1.44 -4.44 15.74
CA LEU A 213 -1.99 -5.71 15.28
C LEU A 213 -1.93 -6.82 16.35
N ALA A 214 -1.63 -6.48 17.60
CA ALA A 214 -1.51 -7.45 18.68
C ALA A 214 -2.75 -8.36 18.84
N SER A 215 -3.94 -7.82 18.53
CA SER A 215 -5.24 -8.52 18.60
C SER A 215 -5.90 -8.74 17.23
N LEU A 216 -5.11 -8.77 16.15
CA LEU A 216 -5.60 -8.96 14.78
C LEU A 216 -6.37 -10.28 14.62
N ASP A 217 -5.96 -11.34 15.32
CA ASP A 217 -6.65 -12.64 15.37
C ASP A 217 -8.10 -12.54 15.86
N GLN A 218 -8.40 -11.52 16.66
CA GLN A 218 -9.74 -11.20 17.19
C GLN A 218 -10.53 -10.24 16.29
N TYR A 219 -10.00 -9.82 15.13
CA TYR A 219 -10.75 -8.98 14.21
C TYR A 219 -11.92 -9.77 13.59
N PRO A 220 -13.14 -9.19 13.46
CA PRO A 220 -14.31 -9.96 13.02
C PRO A 220 -14.24 -10.48 11.58
N ILE A 221 -13.70 -9.70 10.65
CA ILE A 221 -13.54 -10.11 9.25
C ILE A 221 -12.33 -11.05 9.16
N LYS A 222 -12.53 -12.29 8.69
CA LYS A 222 -11.48 -13.31 8.62
C LYS A 222 -10.78 -13.40 7.26
N ASN A 223 -11.40 -12.88 6.21
CA ASN A 223 -10.80 -12.80 4.89
C ASN A 223 -9.98 -11.50 4.81
N ILE A 224 -8.72 -11.59 5.20
CA ILE A 224 -7.77 -10.47 5.25
C ILE A 224 -6.61 -10.82 4.32
N ASP A 225 -6.43 -10.03 3.27
CA ASP A 225 -5.17 -10.00 2.52
C ASP A 225 -4.32 -8.84 3.04
N VAL A 226 -3.01 -8.88 2.79
CA VAL A 226 -2.05 -7.95 3.40
C VAL A 226 -1.36 -7.14 2.32
N ALA A 227 -1.35 -5.82 2.45
CA ALA A 227 -0.57 -4.96 1.60
C ALA A 227 0.77 -4.62 2.26
N LEU A 228 1.89 -4.91 1.58
CA LEU A 228 3.25 -4.65 2.09
C LEU A 228 3.98 -3.60 1.25
N PRO A 229 4.76 -2.71 1.87
CA PRO A 229 5.51 -1.68 1.16
C PRO A 229 6.78 -2.27 0.55
N ILE A 230 7.01 -2.00 -0.73
CA ILE A 230 8.30 -2.26 -1.37
C ILE A 230 8.95 -0.98 -1.91
N TYR A 231 8.28 0.15 -1.73
CA TYR A 231 8.73 1.45 -2.16
C TYR A 231 9.77 2.07 -1.23
N SER A 232 10.39 3.14 -1.71
CA SER A 232 11.34 3.97 -0.99
C SER A 232 11.21 5.44 -1.41
N TRP A 233 11.64 6.35 -0.55
CA TRP A 233 11.71 7.78 -0.87
C TRP A 233 12.88 8.47 -0.18
N GLY A 234 13.23 9.63 -0.72
CA GLY A 234 14.13 10.59 -0.11
C GLY A 234 13.35 11.77 0.44
N ILE A 235 13.66 12.18 1.67
CA ILE A 235 13.20 13.41 2.29
C ILE A 235 14.36 14.40 2.21
N VAL A 236 14.21 15.43 1.38
CA VAL A 236 15.18 16.51 1.28
C VAL A 236 14.76 17.66 2.19
N THR A 237 15.64 18.05 3.08
CA THR A 237 15.43 19.14 4.05
C THR A 237 16.36 20.31 3.72
N ASN A 238 15.77 21.49 3.49
CA ASN A 238 16.53 22.70 3.22
C ASN A 238 17.01 23.40 4.51
N HIS A 239 17.75 24.51 4.36
CA HIS A 239 18.32 25.27 5.49
C HIS A 239 17.31 25.81 6.50
N VAL A 240 16.04 25.97 6.11
CA VAL A 240 14.96 26.48 6.97
C VAL A 240 14.01 25.37 7.43
N GLY A 241 14.39 24.10 7.25
CA GLY A 241 13.62 22.95 7.70
C GLY A 241 12.41 22.60 6.83
N LYS A 242 12.29 23.14 5.60
CA LYS A 242 11.24 22.70 4.66
C LYS A 242 11.64 21.38 4.02
N HIS A 243 10.68 20.47 3.95
CA HIS A 243 10.85 19.13 3.42
C HIS A 243 10.31 19.00 2.00
N LYS A 244 10.95 18.15 1.20
CA LYS A 244 10.48 17.71 -0.12
C LYS A 244 10.67 16.20 -0.26
N LEU A 245 9.63 15.51 -0.70
CA LEU A 245 9.70 14.08 -1.00
C LEU A 245 10.16 13.83 -2.44
N ILE A 246 11.07 12.88 -2.60
CA ILE A 246 11.59 12.38 -3.87
C ILE A 246 11.34 10.87 -3.90
N ASN A 247 10.46 10.41 -4.78
CA ASN A 247 10.15 8.98 -4.91
C ASN A 247 11.33 8.20 -5.48
N ALA A 248 11.43 6.92 -5.15
CA ALA A 248 12.42 5.99 -5.71
C ALA A 248 13.89 6.29 -5.40
N LEU A 249 14.12 7.04 -4.32
CA LEU A 249 15.46 7.17 -3.75
C LEU A 249 15.76 6.02 -2.80
N ASN A 250 16.95 5.44 -2.89
CA ASN A 250 17.43 4.32 -2.08
C ASN A 250 18.79 4.63 -1.44
N ILE A 251 19.22 3.80 -0.48
CA ILE A 251 20.46 4.05 0.29
C ILE A 251 21.69 4.11 -0.63
N SER A 252 21.67 3.34 -1.72
CA SER A 252 22.79 3.34 -2.66
C SER A 252 22.95 4.68 -3.39
N ASP A 253 21.86 5.44 -3.59
CA ASP A 253 21.89 6.78 -4.18
C ASP A 253 22.60 7.82 -3.31
N LEU A 254 22.76 7.57 -2.00
CA LEU A 254 23.55 8.41 -1.11
C LEU A 254 25.07 8.23 -1.31
N SER A 255 25.49 7.22 -2.08
CA SER A 255 26.90 6.97 -2.40
C SER A 255 27.30 7.81 -3.61
N ASN A 256 27.37 9.13 -3.41
CA ASN A 256 27.71 10.14 -4.41
C ASN A 256 28.88 10.97 -3.92
N ASP A 257 29.90 11.21 -4.76
CA ASP A 257 31.10 11.98 -4.39
C ASP A 257 30.79 13.43 -3.97
N LYS A 258 29.64 13.96 -4.40
CA LYS A 258 29.16 15.29 -4.04
C LYS A 258 28.38 15.28 -2.73
N PHE A 259 28.20 14.14 -2.09
CA PHE A 259 27.47 13.98 -0.84
C PHE A 259 28.43 13.53 0.27
N LYS A 260 28.22 14.02 1.48
CA LYS A 260 28.91 13.51 2.68
C LYS A 260 27.91 12.76 3.53
N LYS A 261 28.10 11.44 3.69
CA LYS A 261 27.27 10.62 4.57
C LYS A 261 27.37 11.10 6.01
N ILE A 262 26.20 11.22 6.64
CA ILE A 262 26.02 11.50 8.07
C ILE A 262 25.75 10.18 8.80
N SER A 263 24.95 9.32 8.18
CA SER A 263 24.62 7.96 8.63
C SER A 263 24.42 7.04 7.42
N ASP A 264 23.97 5.81 7.64
CA ASP A 264 23.62 4.89 6.55
C ASP A 264 22.43 5.38 5.72
N THR A 265 21.53 6.17 6.31
CA THR A 265 20.30 6.66 5.68
C THR A 265 20.32 8.16 5.41
N GLU A 266 21.37 8.89 5.79
CA GLU A 266 21.42 10.35 5.66
C GLU A 266 22.73 10.85 5.07
N ALA A 267 22.63 11.86 4.21
CA ALA A 267 23.78 12.57 3.67
C ALA A 267 23.51 14.08 3.52
N VAL A 268 24.57 14.88 3.61
CA VAL A 268 24.55 16.32 3.28
C VAL A 268 25.12 16.56 1.89
N ILE A 269 24.47 17.42 1.12
CA ILE A 269 24.92 17.84 -0.22
C ILE A 269 26.11 18.81 -0.09
N LEU A 270 27.20 18.56 -0.81
CA LEU A 270 28.43 19.37 -0.74
C LEU A 270 28.50 20.46 -1.81
N GLU A 271 27.74 20.31 -2.90
CA GLU A 271 27.74 21.21 -4.06
C GLU A 271 26.32 21.45 -4.58
N ASP A 272 26.02 22.70 -4.95
CA ASP A 272 24.80 23.05 -5.68
C ASP A 272 24.74 22.28 -7.00
N GLY A 273 23.57 21.73 -7.33
CA GLY A 273 23.43 20.98 -8.58
C GLY A 273 22.07 20.33 -8.76
N PHE A 274 21.92 19.66 -9.91
CA PHE A 274 20.75 18.84 -10.20
C PHE A 274 20.97 17.41 -9.69
N TYR A 275 20.12 16.99 -8.75
CA TYR A 275 20.09 15.64 -8.18
C TYR A 275 18.66 15.12 -8.20
N PHE A 276 18.48 13.86 -8.61
CA PHE A 276 17.16 13.19 -8.62
C PHE A 276 16.06 13.99 -9.36
N GLY A 277 16.43 14.73 -10.40
CA GLY A 277 15.51 15.57 -11.18
C GLY A 277 15.22 16.95 -10.59
N TYR A 278 15.89 17.36 -9.51
CA TYR A 278 15.68 18.64 -8.83
C TYR A 278 16.98 19.41 -8.61
N PHE A 279 16.91 20.74 -8.69
CA PHE A 279 18.01 21.60 -8.25
C PHE A 279 18.04 21.66 -6.72
N LEU A 280 19.10 21.14 -6.10
CA LEU A 280 19.31 21.12 -4.66
C LEU A 280 20.59 21.88 -4.32
N ASN A 281 20.56 22.68 -3.25
CA ASN A 281 21.71 23.47 -2.81
C ASN A 281 22.62 22.67 -1.87
N LYS A 282 23.89 23.06 -1.86
CA LYS A 282 24.87 22.70 -0.85
C LYS A 282 24.30 22.93 0.55
N GLY A 283 24.51 21.97 1.43
CA GLY A 283 24.07 21.99 2.82
C GLY A 283 22.64 21.49 3.04
N PHE A 284 21.90 21.14 1.99
CA PHE A 284 20.65 20.39 2.17
C PHE A 284 20.95 18.97 2.67
N ILE A 285 20.04 18.43 3.50
CA ILE A 285 20.13 17.07 4.02
C ILE A 285 19.18 16.19 3.23
N VAL A 286 19.64 15.03 2.82
CA VAL A 286 18.85 13.98 2.17
C VAL A 286 18.77 12.79 3.13
N ARG A 287 17.57 12.46 3.59
CA ARG A 287 17.27 11.24 4.36
C ARG A 287 16.56 10.25 3.46
N VAL A 288 17.05 9.03 3.36
CA VAL A 288 16.40 7.93 2.64
C VAL A 288 15.61 7.07 3.61
N GLU A 289 14.39 6.73 3.21
CA GLU A 289 13.59 5.70 3.85
C GLU A 289 13.30 4.60 2.81
N GLU A 290 13.78 3.40 3.08
CA GLU A 290 13.54 2.19 2.29
C GLU A 290 13.24 1.02 3.22
N ILE A 291 12.65 -0.05 2.66
CA ILE A 291 12.27 -1.25 3.43
C ILE A 291 13.22 -2.39 3.12
N SER A 292 13.88 -2.90 4.16
CA SER A 292 14.77 -4.07 4.05
C SER A 292 14.00 -5.38 3.92
N GLU A 293 14.63 -6.40 3.34
CA GLU A 293 14.06 -7.75 3.29
C GLU A 293 13.90 -8.38 4.69
N GLU A 294 14.74 -7.99 5.65
CA GLU A 294 14.62 -8.40 7.05
C GLU A 294 13.32 -7.86 7.68
N GLN A 295 13.03 -6.57 7.50
CA GLN A 295 11.77 -5.97 7.98
C GLN A 295 10.54 -6.64 7.35
N LEU A 296 10.57 -6.94 6.04
CA LEU A 296 9.47 -7.67 5.39
C LEU A 296 9.32 -9.07 5.96
N THR A 297 10.42 -9.78 6.17
CA THR A 297 10.42 -11.14 6.74
C THR A 297 9.89 -11.14 8.17
N GLU A 298 10.30 -10.15 8.97
CA GLU A 298 9.84 -9.99 10.35
C GLU A 298 8.34 -9.70 10.43
N VAL A 299 7.82 -8.82 9.57
CA VAL A 299 6.38 -8.53 9.48
C VAL A 299 5.61 -9.76 9.04
N LYS A 300 6.05 -10.48 8.00
CA LYS A 300 5.41 -11.74 7.55
C LYS A 300 5.38 -12.76 8.68
N THR A 301 6.50 -12.98 9.35
CA THR A 301 6.61 -13.91 10.48
C THR A 301 5.65 -13.56 11.61
N PHE A 302 5.49 -12.27 11.93
CA PHE A 302 4.51 -11.82 12.91
C PHE A 302 3.06 -12.06 12.45
N LEU A 303 2.75 -11.75 11.18
CA LEU A 303 1.42 -11.93 10.62
C LEU A 303 1.01 -13.41 10.52
N ASP A 304 1.94 -14.32 10.26
CA ASP A 304 1.72 -15.77 10.22
C ASP A 304 1.25 -16.34 11.58
N GLN A 305 1.58 -15.65 12.68
CA GLN A 305 1.07 -15.99 14.01
C GLN A 305 -0.37 -15.49 14.24
N LYS A 306 -0.85 -14.56 13.41
CA LYS A 306 -2.15 -13.87 13.56
C LYS A 306 -3.18 -14.29 12.52
N LEU A 307 -2.73 -14.63 11.31
CA LEU A 307 -3.55 -14.97 10.15
C LEU A 307 -3.17 -16.37 9.65
N LYS A 308 -4.17 -17.22 9.40
CA LYS A 308 -3.93 -18.60 8.93
C LYS A 308 -3.54 -18.67 7.45
N HIS A 309 -4.21 -17.86 6.62
CA HIS A 309 -3.99 -17.79 5.18
C HIS A 309 -4.28 -16.36 4.74
N TYR A 310 -3.35 -15.78 3.98
CA TYR A 310 -3.50 -14.46 3.37
C TYR A 310 -2.62 -14.38 2.13
N HIS A 311 -3.04 -13.55 1.18
CA HIS A 311 -2.19 -13.15 0.07
C HIS A 311 -1.50 -11.81 0.36
N ILE A 312 -0.39 -11.57 -0.33
CA ILE A 312 0.38 -10.33 -0.24
C ILE A 312 0.12 -9.47 -1.47
N ILE A 313 -0.15 -8.19 -1.29
CA ILE A 313 -0.26 -7.23 -2.39
C ILE A 313 0.81 -6.17 -2.17
N TYR A 314 1.89 -6.25 -2.94
CA TYR A 314 2.99 -5.30 -2.80
C TYR A 314 2.60 -3.93 -3.35
N TYR A 315 2.79 -2.90 -2.53
CA TYR A 315 2.64 -1.50 -2.92
C TYR A 315 4.02 -0.93 -3.27
N HIS A 316 4.30 -0.60 -4.53
CA HIS A 316 3.48 -0.80 -5.73
C HIS A 316 4.35 -1.27 -6.91
N LEU A 317 3.71 -1.70 -8.01
CA LEU A 317 4.35 -2.14 -9.26
C LEU A 317 5.05 -0.94 -9.93
N ASP A 318 6.34 -0.77 -9.60
CA ASP A 318 7.24 0.19 -10.23
C ASP A 318 8.62 -0.44 -10.39
N SER A 319 9.19 -0.36 -11.59
CA SER A 319 10.47 -0.98 -11.90
C SER A 319 11.63 -0.46 -11.05
N GLN A 320 11.54 0.75 -10.50
CA GLN A 320 12.56 1.30 -9.59
C GLN A 320 12.57 0.58 -8.24
N PHE A 321 11.42 0.09 -7.77
CA PHE A 321 11.29 -0.60 -6.49
C PHE A 321 11.51 -2.12 -6.59
N ILE A 322 11.30 -2.70 -7.77
CA ILE A 322 11.37 -4.16 -7.97
C ILE A 322 12.78 -4.63 -8.29
N LYS A 323 13.61 -3.79 -8.94
CA LYS A 323 14.91 -4.18 -9.51
C LYS A 323 15.84 -4.93 -8.54
N ASN A 324 15.75 -4.62 -7.24
CA ASN A 324 16.68 -5.11 -6.22
C ASN A 324 16.05 -6.10 -5.23
N ARG A 325 14.84 -6.61 -5.51
CA ARG A 325 14.09 -7.48 -4.58
C ARG A 325 13.95 -8.90 -5.08
N LYS A 326 13.94 -9.84 -4.13
CA LYS A 326 13.53 -11.23 -4.33
C LYS A 326 12.08 -11.34 -3.89
N LEU A 327 11.16 -11.11 -4.82
CA LEU A 327 9.72 -11.10 -4.56
C LEU A 327 9.09 -12.48 -4.62
#